data_AF-A0A8T4P7G7-F1
#
_entry.id   AF-A0A8T4P7G7-F1
#
_cell.length_a   1.000
_cell.length_b   1.000
_cell.length_c   1.000
_cell.angle_alpha   90.00
_cell.angle_beta   90.00
_cell.angle_gamma   90.00
#
_symmetry.space_group_name_H-M   'P 1'
#
loop_
_entity.id
_entity.type
_entity.pdbx_description
1 polymer ?
#
loop_
_entity_poly.entity_id
_entity_poly.type
_entity_poly.pdbx_seq_one_letter_code
_entity_poly.pdbx_strand_id
1 'polypeptide(L)'
;MNKALFSFYFIASVILLEIVSFFIAVFSPLGFFESMRIVFGGVYVLFLPGFVLSFLFFGGRQIDWTERIALSFALSIAVAPLAVFYLNLIGVKINLLNSFLTVLVIIIVSAGILYWRRKSLLL
;
A
#
# COMPACT_ATOMS: atom_id res chain seq x y z
N MET A 1 9.79 4.81 19.68
CA MET A 1 10.31 3.59 19.01
C MET A 1 11.76 3.84 18.63
N ASN A 2 12.70 2.99 19.09
CA ASN A 2 14.12 3.13 18.78
C ASN A 2 14.35 2.92 17.27
N LYS A 3 15.21 3.72 16.63
CA LYS A 3 15.56 3.58 15.20
C LYS A 3 16.02 2.16 14.87
N ALA A 4 16.77 1.53 15.77
CA ALA A 4 17.21 0.14 15.62
C ALA A 4 16.04 -0.85 15.60
N LEU A 5 15.05 -0.62 16.47
CA LEU A 5 13.86 -1.46 16.58
C LEU A 5 12.99 -1.36 15.32
N PHE A 6 12.80 -0.14 14.80
CA PHE A 6 12.09 0.09 13.55
C PHE A 6 12.79 -0.59 12.36
N SER A 7 14.11 -0.42 12.24
CA SER A 7 14.90 -1.08 11.20
C SER A 7 14.80 -2.60 11.27
N PHE A 8 14.81 -3.16 12.48
CA PHE A 8 14.66 -4.60 12.69
C PHE A 8 13.31 -5.11 12.18
N TYR A 9 12.19 -4.48 12.57
CA TYR A 9 10.86 -4.90 12.12
C TYR A 9 10.68 -4.74 10.61
N PHE A 10 11.25 -3.68 10.03
CA PHE A 10 11.22 -3.49 8.59
C PHE A 10 11.95 -4.62 7.85
N ILE A 11 13.18 -4.94 8.26
CA ILE A 11 13.94 -6.04 7.67
C ILE A 11 13.21 -7.38 7.86
N ALA A 12 12.69 -7.65 9.06
CA ALA A 12 11.92 -8.85 9.35
C ALA A 12 10.68 -8.97 8.44
N SER A 13 9.96 -7.87 8.19
CA SER A 13 8.81 -7.87 7.29
C SER A 13 9.19 -8.14 5.84
N VAL A 14 10.33 -7.63 5.37
CA VAL A 14 10.81 -7.87 4.00
C VAL A 14 11.22 -9.33 3.84
N ILE A 15 11.97 -9.88 4.81
CA ILE A 15 12.35 -11.29 4.82
C ILE A 15 11.10 -12.20 4.83
N LEU A 16 10.09 -11.85 5.62
CA LEU A 16 8.83 -12.59 5.64
C LEU A 16 8.15 -12.61 4.26
N LEU A 17 8.10 -11.47 3.56
CA LEU A 17 7.54 -11.40 2.20
C LEU A 17 8.34 -12.23 1.19
N GLU A 18 9.66 -12.24 1.30
CA GLU A 18 10.54 -13.11 0.48
C GLU A 18 10.28 -14.59 0.75
N ILE A 19 10.15 -14.99 2.02
CA ILE A 19 9.83 -16.37 2.39
C ILE A 19 8.47 -16.79 1.83
N VAL A 20 7.46 -15.93 1.92
CA VAL A 20 6.14 -16.17 1.34
C VAL A 20 6.23 -16.30 -0.19
N SER A 21 7.01 -15.44 -0.84
CA SER A 21 7.23 -15.49 -2.29
C SER A 21 7.91 -16.79 -2.72
N PHE A 22 8.93 -17.22 -1.98
CA PHE A 22 9.62 -18.48 -2.20
C PHE A 22 8.69 -19.68 -2.01
N PHE A 23 7.88 -19.68 -0.95
CA PHE A 23 6.88 -20.72 -0.71
C PHE A 23 5.90 -20.82 -1.88
N ILE A 24 5.36 -19.70 -2.35
CA ILE A 24 4.46 -19.70 -3.52
C ILE A 24 5.18 -20.25 -4.76
N ALA A 25 6.44 -19.86 -5.01
CA ALA A 25 7.20 -20.35 -6.15
C ALA A 25 7.47 -21.88 -6.12
N VAL A 26 7.64 -22.45 -4.92
CA VAL A 26 7.88 -23.90 -4.76
C VAL A 26 6.59 -24.70 -4.87
N PHE A 27 5.47 -24.20 -4.34
CA PHE A 27 4.22 -24.93 -4.21
C PHE A 27 3.19 -24.60 -5.30
N SER A 28 3.56 -23.84 -6.33
CA SER A 28 2.69 -23.47 -7.45
C SER A 28 3.45 -23.53 -8.77
N PRO A 29 2.78 -23.53 -9.93
CA PRO A 29 3.46 -23.49 -11.24
C PRO A 29 4.06 -22.12 -11.58
N LEU A 30 4.11 -21.18 -10.64
CA LEU A 30 4.61 -19.81 -10.83
C LEU A 30 6.12 -19.75 -10.65
N GLY A 31 6.80 -19.01 -11.52
CA GLY A 31 8.22 -18.70 -11.36
C GLY A 31 8.48 -17.75 -10.19
N PHE A 32 9.74 -17.71 -9.74
CA PHE A 32 10.16 -16.85 -8.60
C PHE A 32 9.76 -15.38 -8.77
N PHE A 33 10.04 -14.79 -9.93
CA PHE A 33 9.69 -13.39 -10.23
C PHE A 33 8.19 -13.13 -10.24
N GLU A 34 7.38 -14.11 -10.63
CA GLU A 34 5.91 -14.00 -10.67
C GLU A 34 5.34 -14.05 -9.26
N SER A 35 5.85 -14.95 -8.42
CA SER A 35 5.52 -15.02 -7.00
C SER A 35 5.87 -13.73 -6.27
N MET A 36 7.08 -13.19 -6.49
CA MET A 36 7.46 -11.89 -5.95
C MET A 36 6.50 -10.79 -6.41
N ARG A 37 6.18 -10.74 -7.71
CA ARG A 37 5.24 -9.75 -8.26
C ARG A 37 3.87 -9.83 -7.59
N ILE A 38 3.36 -11.03 -7.31
CA ILE A 38 2.08 -11.23 -6.64
C ILE A 38 2.13 -10.77 -5.19
N VAL A 39 3.17 -11.14 -4.45
CA VAL A 39 3.29 -10.81 -3.02
C VAL A 39 3.52 -9.31 -2.82
N PHE A 40 4.54 -8.75 -3.47
CA PHE A 40 4.85 -7.32 -3.35
C PHE A 40 3.80 -6.45 -4.04
N GLY A 41 3.27 -6.88 -5.18
CA GLY A 41 2.15 -6.22 -5.85
C GLY A 41 0.89 -6.23 -4.99
N GLY A 42 0.64 -7.31 -4.26
CA GLY A 42 -0.45 -7.42 -3.28
C GLY A 42 -0.31 -6.39 -2.17
N VAL A 43 0.85 -6.29 -1.52
CA VAL A 43 1.12 -5.26 -0.50
C VAL A 43 0.97 -3.86 -1.09
N TYR A 44 1.47 -3.65 -2.30
CA TYR A 44 1.39 -2.37 -3.01
C TYR A 44 -0.05 -1.93 -3.30
N VAL A 45 -0.91 -2.82 -3.82
CA VAL A 45 -2.29 -2.49 -4.20
C VAL A 45 -3.26 -2.57 -3.03
N LEU A 46 -3.08 -3.49 -2.09
CA LEU A 46 -4.04 -3.79 -1.02
C LEU A 46 -3.74 -3.11 0.31
N PHE A 47 -2.52 -2.58 0.51
CA PHE A 47 -2.14 -1.99 1.79
C PHE A 47 -1.62 -0.56 1.66
N LEU A 48 -0.64 -0.31 0.78
CA LEU A 48 0.05 0.99 0.75
C LEU A 48 -0.85 2.22 0.56
N PRO A 49 -1.74 2.32 -0.44
CA PRO A 49 -2.57 3.51 -0.62
C PRO A 49 -3.52 3.69 0.57
N GLY A 50 -4.13 2.60 1.06
CA GLY A 50 -4.99 2.65 2.22
C GLY A 50 -4.26 3.03 3.51
N PHE A 51 -3.01 2.62 3.69
CA PHE A 51 -2.18 3.01 4.82
C PHE A 51 -1.95 4.52 4.85
N VAL A 52 -1.57 5.12 3.72
CA VAL A 52 -1.38 6.58 3.63
C VAL A 52 -2.72 7.31 3.84
N LEU A 53 -3.80 6.82 3.23
CA LEU A 53 -5.15 7.38 3.40
C LEU A 53 -5.64 7.30 4.85
N SER A 54 -5.27 6.26 5.60
CA SER A 54 -5.64 6.12 7.02
C SER A 54 -5.08 7.28 7.86
N PHE A 55 -3.85 7.74 7.58
CA PHE A 55 -3.28 8.93 8.22
C PHE A 55 -3.91 10.22 7.72
N LEU A 56 -4.27 10.28 6.43
CA LEU A 56 -4.87 11.47 5.86
C LEU A 56 -6.28 11.73 6.41
N PHE A 57 -7.14 10.71 6.43
CA PHE A 57 -8.54 10.83 6.87
C PHE A 57 -8.71 10.71 8.37
N PHE A 58 -7.88 9.91 9.04
CA PHE A 58 -8.05 9.58 10.46
C PHE A 58 -6.85 9.91 11.34
N GLY A 59 -5.90 10.71 10.86
CA GLY A 59 -4.69 11.08 11.61
C GLY A 59 -4.93 11.84 12.92
N GLY A 60 -6.08 12.51 13.07
CA GLY A 60 -6.45 13.24 14.29
C GLY A 60 -7.24 12.44 15.33
N ARG A 61 -7.51 11.15 15.07
CA ARG A 61 -8.24 10.27 15.99
C ARG A 61 -7.27 9.36 16.74
N GLN A 62 -7.63 9.00 17.97
CA GLN A 62 -6.94 7.93 18.69
C GLN A 62 -7.33 6.60 18.05
N ILE A 63 -6.51 6.15 17.10
CA ILE A 63 -6.68 4.89 16.39
C ILE A 63 -5.46 4.04 16.70
N ASP A 64 -5.72 2.87 17.28
CA ASP A 64 -4.71 1.89 17.59
C ASP A 64 -4.06 1.32 16.33
N TRP A 65 -2.86 0.75 16.47
CA TRP A 65 -2.13 0.21 15.32
C TRP A 65 -2.88 -0.92 14.61
N THR A 66 -3.57 -1.79 15.36
CA THR A 66 -4.37 -2.88 14.78
C THR A 66 -5.55 -2.34 13.98
N GLU A 67 -6.26 -1.35 14.52
CA GLU A 67 -7.36 -0.69 13.81
C GLU A 67 -6.84 0.03 12.55
N ARG A 68 -5.66 0.68 12.64
CA ARG A 68 -5.04 1.33 11.49
C ARG A 68 -4.68 0.35 10.39
N ILE A 69 -4.18 -0.83 10.74
CA ILE A 69 -3.89 -1.89 9.76
C ILE A 69 -5.19 -2.34 9.08
N ALA A 70 -6.27 -2.59 9.85
CA ALA A 70 -7.56 -2.97 9.29
C ALA A 70 -8.14 -1.89 8.37
N LEU A 71 -8.10 -0.62 8.80
CA LEU A 71 -8.52 0.54 8.00
C LEU A 71 -7.70 0.66 6.72
N SER A 72 -6.40 0.34 6.77
CA SER A 72 -5.53 0.38 5.58
C SER A 72 -6.03 -0.59 4.51
N PHE A 73 -6.31 -1.84 4.86
CA PHE A 73 -6.88 -2.80 3.92
C PHE A 73 -8.25 -2.35 3.39
N ALA A 74 -9.16 -1.92 4.28
CA ALA A 74 -10.49 -1.48 3.89
C ALA A 74 -10.46 -0.28 2.92
N LEU A 75 -9.65 0.73 3.21
CA LEU A 75 -9.48 1.91 2.36
C LEU A 75 -8.85 1.54 1.01
N SER A 76 -7.89 0.62 0.99
CA SER A 76 -7.24 0.19 -0.25
C SER A 76 -8.21 -0.56 -1.16
N ILE A 77 -8.94 -1.53 -0.60
CA ILE A 77 -9.92 -2.36 -1.33
C ILE A 77 -11.06 -1.50 -1.86
N ALA A 78 -11.43 -0.42 -1.16
CA ALA A 78 -12.37 0.56 -1.69
C ALA A 78 -11.73 1.40 -2.80
N VAL A 79 -10.69 2.17 -2.47
CA VAL A 79 -10.22 3.27 -3.32
C VAL A 79 -9.46 2.78 -4.55
N ALA A 80 -8.56 1.80 -4.44
CA ALA A 80 -7.74 1.39 -5.57
C ALA A 80 -8.56 0.78 -6.72
N PRO A 81 -9.46 -0.19 -6.49
CA PRO A 81 -10.33 -0.71 -7.54
C PRO A 81 -11.29 0.35 -8.10
N LEU A 82 -11.92 1.17 -7.25
CA LEU A 82 -12.81 2.24 -7.69
C LEU A 82 -12.07 3.24 -8.59
N ALA A 83 -10.87 3.66 -8.23
CA ALA A 83 -10.09 4.60 -9.03
C ALA A 83 -9.71 4.02 -10.39
N VAL A 84 -9.24 2.77 -10.44
CA VAL A 84 -8.93 2.10 -11.71
C VAL A 84 -10.20 1.94 -12.56
N PHE A 85 -11.33 1.58 -11.94
CA PHE A 85 -12.62 1.46 -12.63
C PHE A 85 -13.10 2.79 -13.21
N TYR A 86 -13.11 3.88 -12.43
CA TYR A 86 -13.53 5.19 -12.93
C TYR A 86 -12.59 5.75 -13.99
N LEU A 87 -11.27 5.53 -13.87
CA LEU A 87 -10.33 5.88 -14.93
C LEU A 87 -10.61 5.09 -16.21
N ASN A 88 -11.07 3.85 -16.07
CA ASN A 88 -11.48 3.06 -17.22
C ASN A 88 -12.71 3.63 -17.93
N LEU A 89 -13.68 4.16 -17.18
CA LEU A 89 -14.86 4.81 -17.77
C LEU A 89 -14.50 6.05 -18.62
N ILE A 90 -13.42 6.75 -18.30
CA ILE A 90 -12.95 7.92 -19.08
C ILE A 90 -11.91 7.58 -20.16
N GLY A 91 -11.73 6.28 -20.46
CA GLY A 91 -10.92 5.80 -21.59
C GLY A 91 -9.53 5.27 -21.23
N VAL A 92 -9.14 5.22 -19.95
CA VAL A 92 -7.87 4.62 -19.53
C VAL A 92 -7.98 3.09 -19.56
N LYS A 93 -7.16 2.42 -20.36
CA LYS A 93 -7.18 0.95 -20.42
C LYS A 93 -6.73 0.34 -19.09
N ILE A 94 -7.44 -0.68 -18.61
CA ILE A 94 -7.00 -1.49 -17.46
C ILE A 94 -5.87 -2.40 -17.94
N ASN A 95 -4.63 -2.04 -17.61
CA ASN A 95 -3.44 -2.83 -17.85
C ASN A 95 -2.48 -2.65 -16.68
N LEU A 96 -1.41 -3.46 -16.63
CA LEU A 96 -0.46 -3.45 -15.51
C LEU A 96 0.11 -2.05 -15.25
N LEU A 97 0.53 -1.34 -16.30
CA LEU A 97 1.15 -0.03 -16.18
C LEU A 97 0.17 1.03 -15.66
N ASN A 98 -1.01 1.11 -16.25
CA ASN A 98 -2.03 2.10 -15.90
C ASN A 98 -2.58 1.86 -14.48
N SER A 99 -2.82 0.61 -14.11
CA SER A 99 -3.25 0.26 -12.75
C SER A 99 -2.17 0.59 -11.72
N PHE A 100 -0.90 0.27 -12.04
CA PHE A 100 0.23 0.63 -11.20
C PHE A 100 0.34 2.15 -11.02
N LEU A 101 0.34 2.92 -12.12
CA LEU A 101 0.42 4.38 -12.06
C LEU A 101 -0.76 5.01 -11.31
N THR A 102 -1.96 4.46 -11.45
CA THR A 102 -3.16 4.93 -10.72
C THR A 102 -2.96 4.79 -9.21
N VAL A 103 -2.52 3.62 -8.74
CA VAL A 103 -2.25 3.38 -7.32
C VAL A 103 -1.10 4.28 -6.84
N LEU A 104 -0.07 4.47 -7.66
CA LEU A 104 1.06 5.34 -7.34
C LEU A 104 0.61 6.79 -7.13
N VAL A 105 -0.26 7.29 -8.01
CA VAL A 105 -0.82 8.65 -7.89
C VAL A 105 -1.62 8.79 -6.59
N ILE A 106 -2.45 7.80 -6.23
CA ILE A 106 -3.18 7.82 -4.95
C ILE A 106 -2.21 7.94 -3.77
N ILE A 107 -1.14 7.14 -3.75
CA ILE A 107 -0.12 7.16 -2.69
C ILE A 107 0.55 8.54 -2.62
N ILE A 108 1.08 9.03 -3.75
CA ILE A 108 1.87 10.27 -3.80
C ILE A 108 1.00 11.48 -3.45
N VAL A 109 -0.19 11.58 -4.02
CA VAL A 109 -1.12 12.68 -3.74
C VAL A 109 -1.51 12.69 -2.27
N SER A 110 -1.88 11.53 -1.72
CA SER A 110 -2.28 11.42 -0.31
C SER A 110 -1.13 11.75 0.65
N ALA A 111 0.08 11.27 0.34
CA ALA A 111 1.28 11.55 1.13
C ALA A 111 1.67 13.04 1.04
N GLY A 112 1.58 13.64 -0.15
CA GLY A 112 1.84 15.06 -0.36
C GLY A 112 0.89 15.96 0.43
N ILE A 113 -0.41 15.67 0.41
CA ILE A 113 -1.41 16.39 1.21
C ILE A 113 -1.11 16.24 2.71
N LEU A 114 -0.80 15.02 3.16
CA LEU A 114 -0.48 14.77 4.57
C LEU A 114 0.78 15.55 5.01
N TYR A 115 1.81 15.58 4.18
CA TYR A 115 3.03 16.33 4.44
C TYR A 115 2.75 17.83 4.56
N TRP A 116 1.97 18.39 3.63
CA TRP A 116 1.61 19.81 3.65
C TRP A 116 0.77 20.16 4.89
N ARG A 117 -0.24 19.36 5.22
CA ARG A 117 -1.09 19.57 6.42
C ARG A 117 -0.27 19.53 7.71
N ARG A 118 0.75 18.67 7.80
CA ARG A 118 1.63 18.63 8.98
C ARG A 118 2.53 19.84 9.06
N LYS A 119 3.06 20.31 7.93
CA LYS A 119 3.89 21.52 7.89
C LYS A 119 3.11 22.77 8.29
N SER A 120 1.86 22.90 7.86
CA SER A 120 1.00 24.05 8.21
C SER A 120 0.55 24.07 9.67
N LEU A 121 0.59 22.93 10.38
CA LEU A 121 0.25 22.85 11.81
C LEU A 121 1.45 23.16 12.73
N LEU A 122 2.66 23.24 12.17
CA LEU A 122 3.90 23.51 12.89
C LEU A 122 4.41 24.95 12.70
N LEU A 123 3.74 25.75 11.87
CA LEU A 123 3.96 27.17 11.64
C LEU A 123 2.87 27.97 12.34
#